data_AF-A0AAV2DKS3-F1
#
_entry.id   AF-A0AAV2DKS3-F1
#
_cell.length_a   1.000
_cell.length_b   1.000
_cell.length_c   1.000
_cell.angle_alpha   90.00
_cell.angle_beta   90.00
_cell.angle_gamma   90.00
#
_symmetry.space_group_name_H-M   'P 1'
#
loop_
_entity.id
_entity.type
_entity.pdbx_description
1 polymer ?
#
loop_
_entity_poly.entity_id
_entity_poly.type
_entity_poly.pdbx_seq_one_letter_code
_entity_poly.pdbx_strand_id
1 'polypeptide(L)'
;MAAAANSSSSSSFSLKLVIDKREKKVLCAEAGKDFVDFLFNFLTMPLVSLLRLLKDQLPAPGCARELAASIENMNQDCFKTAESKEYLVTNLRGETHVTKVPLFPAKDNPHVQ
;
A
#
# COMPACT_ATOMS: atom_id res chain seq x y z
N MET A 1 -37.96 -23.45 -4.62
CA MET A 1 -36.91 -22.59 -5.20
C MET A 1 -36.41 -21.66 -4.11
N ALA A 2 -35.22 -21.92 -3.55
CA ALA A 2 -34.62 -21.08 -2.52
C ALA A 2 -33.71 -20.04 -3.19
N ALA A 3 -33.91 -18.76 -2.86
CA ALA A 3 -33.11 -17.64 -3.33
C ALA A 3 -31.79 -17.59 -2.54
N ALA A 4 -30.65 -17.65 -3.25
CA ALA A 4 -29.34 -17.41 -2.66
C ALA A 4 -29.17 -15.90 -2.40
N ALA A 5 -29.16 -15.50 -1.13
CA ALA A 5 -28.81 -14.15 -0.73
C ALA A 5 -27.30 -13.94 -0.96
N ASN A 6 -26.94 -13.16 -1.98
CA ASN A 6 -25.57 -12.72 -2.21
C ASN A 6 -25.19 -11.70 -1.10
N SER A 7 -24.53 -12.17 -0.05
CA SER A 7 -23.95 -11.33 1.00
C SER A 7 -22.75 -10.57 0.43
N SER A 8 -23.01 -9.37 -0.10
CA SER A 8 -21.96 -8.40 -0.42
C SER A 8 -21.34 -7.92 0.90
N SER A 9 -20.34 -8.65 1.39
CA SER A 9 -19.57 -8.27 2.57
C SER A 9 -18.82 -6.96 2.29
N SER A 10 -19.38 -5.84 2.72
CA SER A 10 -18.73 -4.53 2.64
C SER A 10 -17.54 -4.52 3.61
N SER A 11 -16.33 -4.57 3.07
CA SER A 11 -15.10 -4.36 3.85
C SER A 11 -15.03 -2.89 4.24
N SER A 12 -15.31 -2.59 5.51
CA SER A 12 -15.23 -1.25 6.08
C SER A 12 -14.00 -1.15 6.99
N PHE A 13 -13.31 -0.02 6.94
CA PHE A 13 -12.20 0.28 7.84
C PHE A 13 -12.70 1.15 9.00
N SER A 14 -12.20 0.89 10.21
CA SER A 14 -12.45 1.72 11.38
C SER A 14 -11.21 2.54 11.72
N LEU A 15 -11.41 3.83 11.97
CA LEU A 15 -10.37 4.78 12.35
C LEU A 15 -10.76 5.43 13.69
N LYS A 16 -9.77 5.62 14.56
CA LYS A 16 -9.95 6.37 15.81
C LYS A 16 -9.33 7.75 15.65
N LEU A 17 -10.17 8.77 15.75
CA LEU A 17 -9.76 10.16 15.56
C LEU A 17 -9.61 10.86 16.90
N VAL A 18 -8.51 11.58 17.08
CA VAL A 18 -8.35 12.54 18.17
C VAL A 18 -8.72 13.91 17.63
N ILE A 19 -9.78 14.51 18.17
CA ILE A 19 -10.39 15.73 17.62
C ILE A 19 -10.35 16.82 18.69
N ASP A 20 -9.82 17.98 18.32
CA ASP A 20 -10.07 19.21 19.07
C ASP A 20 -11.45 19.74 18.69
N LYS A 21 -12.41 19.59 19.60
CA LYS A 21 -13.80 20.01 19.40
C LYS A 21 -13.97 21.53 19.38
N ARG A 22 -13.06 22.30 20.01
CA ARG A 22 -13.15 23.77 20.04
C ARG A 22 -12.77 24.33 18.68
N GLU A 23 -11.64 23.86 18.15
CA GLU A 23 -11.11 24.27 16.85
C GLU A 23 -11.72 23.52 15.66
N LYS A 24 -12.52 22.47 15.93
CA LYS A 24 -13.10 21.54 14.93
C LYS A 24 -12.02 20.93 14.01
N LYS A 25 -10.88 20.52 14.60
CA LYS A 25 -9.72 19.95 13.88
C LYS A 25 -9.45 18.52 14.32
N VAL A 26 -9.07 17.67 13.37
CA VAL A 26 -8.51 16.34 13.66
C VAL A 26 -7.02 16.51 13.94
N LEU A 27 -6.59 16.16 15.14
CA LEU A 27 -5.19 16.23 15.56
C LEU A 27 -4.42 14.98 15.15
N CYS A 28 -5.05 13.81 15.28
CA CYS A 28 -4.46 12.51 14.96
C CYS A 28 -5.52 11.53 14.46
N ALA A 29 -5.09 10.57 13.65
CA ALA A 29 -5.89 9.41 13.26
C ALA A 29 -5.08 8.13 13.52
N GLU A 30 -5.59 7.26 14.37
CA GLU A 30 -5.06 5.94 14.63
C GLU A 30 -5.83 4.92 13.77
N ALA A 31 -5.10 4.04 13.08
CA ALA A 31 -5.65 3.09 12.13
C ALA A 31 -5.12 1.67 12.39
N GLY A 32 -5.96 0.68 12.15
CA GLY A 32 -5.55 -0.72 12.15
C GLY A 32 -4.72 -1.09 10.92
N LYS A 33 -4.02 -2.23 11.00
CA LYS A 33 -3.13 -2.74 9.94
C LYS A 33 -3.81 -2.81 8.58
N ASP A 34 -5.05 -3.28 8.51
CA ASP A 34 -5.76 -3.47 7.24
C ASP A 34 -5.94 -2.17 6.44
N PHE A 35 -6.18 -1.06 7.15
CA PHE A 35 -6.29 0.26 6.52
C PHE A 35 -4.92 0.78 6.06
N VAL A 36 -3.88 0.57 6.87
CA VAL A 36 -2.51 0.96 6.55
C VAL A 36 -2.01 0.19 5.32
N ASP A 37 -2.24 -1.13 5.28
CA ASP A 37 -1.93 -1.98 4.12
C ASP A 37 -2.70 -1.53 2.88
N PHE A 38 -3.97 -1.16 3.01
CA PHE A 38 -4.76 -0.60 1.91
C PHE A 38 -4.15 0.70 1.36
N LEU A 39 -3.80 1.65 2.25
CA LEU A 39 -3.15 2.90 1.86
C LEU A 39 -1.81 2.66 1.16
N PHE A 40 -0.95 1.80 1.71
CA PHE A 40 0.33 1.50 1.08
C PHE A 40 0.16 0.79 -0.27
N ASN A 41 -0.79 -0.14 -0.41
CA ASN A 41 -1.07 -0.75 -1.72
C ASN A 41 -1.56 0.29 -2.75
N PHE A 42 -2.42 1.21 -2.32
CA PHE A 42 -2.89 2.30 -3.18
C PHE A 42 -1.75 3.25 -3.58
N LEU A 43 -0.88 3.58 -2.63
CA LEU A 43 0.23 4.51 -2.86
C LEU A 43 1.44 3.87 -3.54
N THR A 44 1.61 2.55 -3.47
CA THR A 44 2.80 1.84 -3.99
C THR A 44 3.12 2.24 -5.42
N MET A 45 2.16 2.17 -6.34
CA MET A 45 2.38 2.50 -7.75
C MET A 45 2.69 4.00 -8.00
N PRO A 46 1.87 4.96 -7.51
CA PRO A 46 2.18 6.38 -7.70
C PRO A 46 3.46 6.81 -6.95
N LEU A 47 3.74 6.25 -5.77
CA LEU A 47 4.89 6.61 -4.95
C LEU A 47 6.20 6.12 -5.58
N VAL A 48 6.25 4.88 -6.07
CA VAL A 48 7.42 4.35 -6.80
C VAL A 48 7.68 5.15 -8.07
N SER A 49 6.63 5.46 -8.84
CA SER A 49 6.76 6.23 -10.08
C SER A 49 7.25 7.66 -9.80
N LEU A 50 6.73 8.30 -8.75
CA LEU A 50 7.16 9.62 -8.32
C LEU A 50 8.62 9.61 -7.85
N LEU A 51 9.02 8.63 -7.04
CA LEU A 51 10.40 8.50 -6.56
C LEU A 51 11.40 8.27 -7.70
N ARG A 52 11.04 7.48 -8.73
CA ARG A 52 11.83 7.33 -9.96
C ARG A 52 11.98 8.65 -10.71
N LEU A 53 10.87 9.35 -10.94
CA LEU A 53 10.88 10.63 -11.64
C LEU A 53 11.71 11.70 -10.91
N LEU A 54 11.60 11.75 -9.58
CA LEU A 54 12.34 12.69 -8.74
C LEU A 54 13.85 12.39 -8.69
N LYS A 55 14.23 11.12 -8.85
CA LYS A 55 15.64 10.69 -8.93
C LYS A 55 16.28 11.09 -10.26
N ASP A 56 15.52 11.06 -11.35
CA ASP A 56 16.01 11.36 -12.70
C ASP A 56 16.03 12.87 -13.02
N GLN A 57 15.19 13.68 -12.38
CA GLN A 57 14.99 15.10 -12.73
C GLN A 57 15.66 16.11 -11.78
N LEU A 58 16.16 15.71 -10.61
CA LEU A 58 16.72 16.62 -9.61
C LEU A 58 17.81 15.91 -8.80
N PRO A 59 18.81 16.61 -8.22
CA PRO A 59 19.48 16.08 -7.02
C PRO A 59 18.37 15.79 -6.02
N ALA A 60 18.04 14.50 -5.88
CA ALA A 60 16.77 14.07 -5.30
C ALA A 60 16.50 14.81 -3.99
N PRO A 61 15.30 15.39 -3.79
CA PRO A 61 14.96 16.04 -2.53
C PRO A 61 15.20 15.01 -1.42
N GLY A 62 15.92 15.41 -0.36
CA GLY A 62 16.42 14.48 0.67
C GLY A 62 15.37 13.43 1.04
N CYS A 63 14.14 13.89 1.33
CA CYS A 63 13.06 13.02 1.77
C CYS A 63 12.75 11.84 0.84
N ALA A 64 12.93 11.97 -0.47
CA ALA A 64 12.76 10.88 -1.43
C ALA A 64 13.82 9.77 -1.22
N ARG A 65 15.07 10.18 -0.95
CA ARG A 65 16.18 9.26 -0.64
C ARG A 65 15.99 8.61 0.72
N GLU A 66 15.60 9.37 1.73
CA GLU A 66 15.32 8.81 3.06
C GLU A 66 14.12 7.86 3.05
N LEU A 67 13.09 8.16 2.25
CA LEU A 67 11.95 7.27 2.05
C LEU A 67 12.38 5.96 1.36
N ALA A 68 13.19 6.04 0.30
CA ALA A 68 13.71 4.85 -0.38
C ALA A 68 14.57 3.99 0.57
N ALA A 69 15.47 4.61 1.34
CA ALA A 69 16.28 3.92 2.35
C ALA A 69 15.41 3.28 3.46
N SER A 70 14.34 3.96 3.88
CA SER A 70 13.38 3.42 4.84
C SER A 70 12.68 2.17 4.29
N ILE A 71 12.26 2.18 3.02
CA ILE A 71 11.62 1.02 2.36
C ILE A 71 12.58 -0.18 2.31
N GLU A 72 13.86 0.05 2.03
CA GLU A 72 14.87 -1.01 2.05
C GLU A 72 15.04 -1.61 3.46
N ASN A 73 15.04 -0.75 4.49
CA ASN A 73 15.26 -1.14 5.89
C ASN A 73 13.99 -1.59 6.64
N MET A 74 12.79 -1.42 6.06
CA MET A 74 11.55 -1.87 6.68
C MET A 74 11.52 -3.39 6.85
N ASN A 75 10.91 -3.87 7.93
CA ASN A 75 10.81 -5.32 8.18
C ASN A 75 9.89 -5.98 7.13
N GLN A 76 10.13 -7.26 6.83
CA GLN A 76 9.34 -8.04 5.89
C GLN A 76 7.87 -8.16 6.32
N ASP A 77 7.60 -8.16 7.63
CA ASP A 77 6.25 -8.26 8.21
C ASP A 77 5.34 -7.07 7.85
N CYS A 78 5.91 -5.98 7.35
CA CYS A 78 5.18 -4.82 6.82
C CYS A 78 4.61 -5.06 5.42
N PHE A 79 4.98 -6.16 4.77
CA PHE A 79 4.59 -6.50 3.40
C PHE A 79 3.78 -7.79 3.38
N LYS A 80 2.81 -7.88 2.46
CA LYS A 80 1.99 -9.09 2.30
C LYS A 80 2.81 -10.28 1.78
N THR A 81 3.78 -10.00 0.92
CA THR A 81 4.66 -11.01 0.32
C THR A 81 6.08 -10.50 0.24
N ALA A 82 7.05 -11.40 0.25
CA ALA A 82 8.45 -11.03 0.08
C ALA A 82 8.73 -10.34 -1.25
N GLU A 83 8.07 -10.84 -2.29
CA GLU A 83 8.12 -10.34 -3.66
C GLU A 83 7.65 -8.88 -3.76
N SER A 84 6.66 -8.48 -2.96
CA SER A 84 6.15 -7.09 -2.99
C SER A 84 7.17 -6.08 -2.48
N LYS A 85 7.95 -6.43 -1.44
CA LYS A 85 9.05 -5.58 -0.95
C LYS A 85 10.18 -5.51 -1.98
N GLU A 86 10.57 -6.66 -2.53
CA GLU A 86 11.62 -6.75 -3.54
C GLU A 86 11.25 -5.98 -4.80
N TYR A 87 9.99 -6.07 -5.25
CA TYR A 87 9.47 -5.29 -6.37
C TYR A 87 9.60 -3.77 -6.12
N LEU A 88 9.28 -3.30 -4.92
CA LEU A 88 9.44 -1.88 -4.57
C LEU A 88 10.91 -1.45 -4.62
N VAL A 89 11.81 -2.22 -4.00
CA VAL A 89 13.25 -1.90 -3.94
C VAL A 89 13.88 -1.91 -5.33
N THR A 90 13.62 -2.93 -6.14
CA THR A 90 14.14 -3.04 -7.52
C THR A 90 13.62 -1.93 -8.43
N ASN A 91 12.31 -1.62 -8.35
CA ASN A 91 11.76 -0.52 -9.14
C ASN A 91 12.29 0.85 -8.72
N LEU A 92 12.57 1.08 -7.43
CA LEU A 92 13.21 2.30 -6.94
C LEU A 92 14.69 2.41 -7.39
N ARG A 93 15.36 1.28 -7.53
CA ARG A 93 16.73 1.22 -8.05
C ARG A 93 16.80 1.50 -9.56
N GLY A 94 15.69 1.29 -10.28
CA GLY A 94 15.59 1.50 -11.73
C GLY A 94 15.83 0.22 -12.53
N GLU A 95 15.86 -0.93 -11.86
CA GLU A 95 16.11 -2.24 -12.47
C GLU A 95 14.77 -2.83 -12.92
N THR A 96 14.42 -2.65 -14.20
CA THR A 96 13.18 -3.20 -14.76
C THR A 96 13.37 -4.65 -15.17
N HIS A 97 12.99 -5.59 -14.32
CA HIS A 97 12.54 -6.91 -14.77
C HIS A 97 11.08 -7.10 -14.33
N VAL A 98 10.16 -6.90 -15.27
CA VAL A 98 8.71 -6.97 -15.01
C VAL A 98 8.33 -8.44 -14.86
N THR A 99 8.20 -8.91 -13.62
CA THR A 99 7.42 -10.11 -13.33
C THR A 99 6.10 -9.72 -12.69
N LYS A 100 5.04 -10.20 -13.33
CA LYS A 100 3.63 -9.92 -13.11
C LYS A 100 3.18 -10.51 -11.76
N VAL A 101 3.54 -9.87 -10.65
CA VAL A 101 2.97 -10.21 -9.34
C VAL A 101 1.64 -9.48 -9.21
N PRO A 102 0.49 -10.17 -9.10
CA PRO A 102 -0.78 -9.49 -8.89
C PRO A 102 -0.77 -8.86 -7.50
N LEU A 103 -0.81 -7.52 -7.45
CA LEU A 103 -0.92 -6.68 -6.25
C LEU A 103 -2.23 -6.87 -5.47
N PHE A 104 -3.15 -7.68 -6.00
CA PHE A 104 -4.41 -8.03 -5.36
C PHE A 104 -4.45 -9.53 -5.12
N PRO A 105 -4.98 -9.98 -3.97
CA PRO A 105 -5.30 -11.39 -3.80
C PRO A 105 -6.23 -11.80 -4.96
N ALA A 106 -5.81 -12.80 -5.73
CA ALA A 106 -6.74 -13.46 -6.63
C ALA A 106 -7.88 -13.96 -5.74
N LYS A 107 -9.09 -13.47 -5.99
CA LYS A 107 -10.28 -14.01 -5.34
C LYS A 107 -10.31 -15.47 -5.76
N ASP A 108 -10.03 -16.37 -4.81
CA ASP A 108 -10.11 -17.81 -5.02
C ASP A 108 -11.44 -18.09 -5.71
N ASN A 109 -11.38 -18.55 -6.95
CA ASN A 109 -12.53 -18.95 -7.73
C ASN A 109 -12.96 -20.31 -7.19
N PRO A 110 -14.05 -20.43 -6.42
CA PRO A 110 -14.46 -21.72 -5.94
C PRO A 110 -15.23 -22.40 -7.07
N HIS A 111 -14.74 -23.58 -7.46
CA HIS A 111 -15.37 -24.60 -8.29
C HIS A 111 -15.24 -24.46 -9.82
N VAL A 112 -14.15 -25.05 -10.31
CA VAL A 112 -14.25 -25.93 -11.49
C VAL A 112 -14.95 -27.22 -11.04
N GLN A 113 -16.14 -27.46 -11.59
CA GLN A 113 -16.63 -28.78 -12.03
C GLN A 113 -17.58 -28.53 -13.20
#